data_AF-A0A455U6J9-F1
#
_entry.id   AF-A0A455U6J9-F1
#
_cell.length_a   1.000
_cell.length_b   1.000
_cell.length_c   1.000
_cell.angle_alpha   90.00
_cell.angle_beta   90.00
_cell.angle_gamma   90.00
#
_symmetry.space_group_name_H-M   'P 1'
#
loop_
_entity.id
_entity.type
_entity.pdbx_description
1 polymer ?
#
loop_
_entity_poly.entity_id
_entity_poly.type
_entity_poly.pdbx_seq_one_letter_code
_entity_poly.pdbx_strand_id
1 'polypeptide(L)'
;MSSNTPRRPVRDLRFFLTVPHACSYLPGREATTLFLDPQESPVPGVYDSLALLGFRRSGRHLYRPHCEGCDACRSVRIPVEQFAANRTQRKIWRRNADINIRIMPAHFASRHYALYADYIHQRHADGDMYPPSREQYRTFLTLDEPYAHLMEMYLDDDLIGVAAFDQLEHGLSAIYTFLPLVKSWISAH
;
A
#
# COMPACT_ATOMS: atom_id res chain seq x y z
N MET A 1 -44.90 18.16 -1.60
CA MET A 1 -44.45 16.88 -1.01
C MET A 1 -42.96 16.98 -0.78
N SER A 2 -42.54 16.81 0.47
CA SER A 2 -41.18 16.99 0.97
C SER A 2 -40.16 16.06 0.31
N SER A 3 -38.95 16.58 0.06
CA SER A 3 -37.72 15.82 0.32
C SER A 3 -36.69 16.75 0.96
N ASN A 4 -36.93 17.09 2.23
CA ASN A 4 -35.90 17.69 3.07
C ASN A 4 -35.04 16.54 3.60
N THR A 5 -34.23 15.95 2.71
CA THR A 5 -33.22 14.98 3.11
C THR A 5 -32.16 15.76 3.90
N PRO A 6 -31.92 15.44 5.18
CA PRO A 6 -30.88 16.13 5.93
C PRO A 6 -29.54 15.87 5.23
N ARG A 7 -28.95 16.92 4.64
CA ARG A 7 -27.57 16.89 4.17
C ARG A 7 -26.72 16.55 5.40
N ARG A 8 -25.99 15.43 5.36
CA ARG A 8 -25.03 15.08 6.42
C ARG A 8 -24.17 16.32 6.72
N PRO A 9 -23.93 16.67 8.00
CA PRO A 9 -23.10 17.81 8.33
C PRO A 9 -21.73 17.64 7.68
N VAL A 10 -21.32 18.64 6.90
CA VAL A 10 -19.97 18.73 6.35
C VAL A 10 -19.06 18.98 7.54
N ARG A 11 -18.25 17.99 7.89
CA ARG A 11 -17.23 18.09 8.94
C ARG A 11 -15.92 18.48 8.27
N ASP A 12 -15.30 19.55 8.76
CA ASP A 12 -13.97 19.94 8.31
C ASP A 12 -12.93 18.91 8.80
N LEU A 13 -12.10 18.43 7.87
CA LEU A 13 -10.96 17.58 8.18
C LEU A 13 -9.75 18.45 8.48
N ARG A 14 -9.03 18.12 9.55
CA ARG A 14 -7.78 18.80 9.92
C ARG A 14 -6.60 18.09 9.28
N PHE A 15 -5.69 18.89 8.72
CA PHE A 15 -4.47 18.40 8.10
C PHE A 15 -3.24 19.12 8.65
N PHE A 16 -2.12 18.41 8.69
CA PHE A 16 -0.83 18.94 9.11
C PHE A 16 0.20 18.79 8.01
N LEU A 17 1.10 19.76 7.89
CA LEU A 17 2.27 19.68 7.04
C LEU A 17 3.49 19.30 7.86
N THR A 18 4.32 18.42 7.32
CA THR A 18 5.68 18.24 7.84
C THR A 18 6.50 19.51 7.64
N VAL A 19 7.56 19.65 8.42
CA VAL A 19 8.65 20.57 8.06
C VAL A 19 9.26 20.18 6.71
N PRO A 20 9.83 21.14 5.96
CA PRO A 20 10.59 20.83 4.75
C PRO A 20 11.72 19.83 5.02
N HIS A 21 11.89 18.88 4.12
CA HIS A 21 12.97 17.89 4.13
C HIS A 21 13.48 17.64 2.71
N ALA A 22 14.62 16.98 2.55
CA ALA A 22 15.14 16.66 1.22
C ALA A 22 14.17 15.75 0.44
N CYS A 23 13.91 16.08 -0.82
CA CYS A 23 13.07 15.27 -1.69
C CYS A 23 13.74 13.94 -2.02
N SER A 24 13.06 12.83 -1.75
CA SER A 24 13.58 11.48 -2.02
C SER A 24 13.75 11.15 -3.51
N TYR A 25 13.12 11.92 -4.41
CA TYR A 25 13.13 11.65 -5.85
C TYR A 25 13.93 12.64 -6.68
N LEU A 26 14.02 13.90 -6.23
CA LEU A 26 14.62 14.98 -6.99
C LEU A 26 15.75 15.62 -6.16
N PRO A 27 17.02 15.33 -6.49
CA PRO A 27 18.17 15.89 -5.79
C PRO A 27 18.13 17.44 -5.77
N GLY A 28 18.44 18.04 -4.62
CA GLY A 28 18.47 19.49 -4.45
C GLY A 28 17.09 20.17 -4.36
N ARG A 29 16.00 19.41 -4.27
CA ARG A 29 14.65 19.93 -4.03
C ARG A 29 14.21 19.62 -2.60
N GLU A 30 13.40 20.50 -2.03
CA GLU A 30 12.70 20.23 -0.77
C GLU A 30 11.34 19.58 -1.01
N ALA A 31 10.89 18.83 -0.01
CA ALA A 31 9.59 18.20 0.03
C ALA A 31 8.89 18.47 1.36
N THR A 32 7.57 18.53 1.30
CA THR A 32 6.68 18.54 2.45
C THR A 32 5.56 17.53 2.21
N THR A 33 5.02 16.99 3.29
CA THR A 33 3.96 15.99 3.23
C THR A 33 2.76 16.48 4.03
N LEU A 34 1.59 16.42 3.41
CA LEU A 34 0.30 16.72 4.04
C LEU A 34 -0.26 15.44 4.64
N PHE A 35 -0.52 15.44 5.94
CA PHE A 35 -1.12 14.34 6.69
C PHE A 35 -2.54 14.71 7.13
N LEU A 36 -3.46 13.75 7.06
CA LEU A 36 -4.69 13.84 7.85
C LEU A 36 -4.32 13.73 9.33
N ASP A 37 -4.90 14.58 10.18
CA ASP A 37 -4.71 14.51 11.63
C ASP A 37 -5.07 13.09 12.13
N PRO A 38 -4.16 12.36 12.80
CA PRO A 38 -4.43 11.02 13.31
C PRO A 38 -5.59 10.93 14.31
N GLN A 39 -5.99 12.06 14.92
CA GLN A 39 -7.16 12.15 15.79
C GLN A 39 -8.47 12.20 15.01
N GLU A 40 -8.43 12.46 13.70
CA GLU A 40 -9.59 12.29 12.84
C GLU A 40 -9.85 10.80 12.65
N SER A 41 -11.06 10.37 13.04
CA SER A 41 -11.59 9.07 12.65
C SER A 41 -12.43 9.27 11.39
N PRO A 42 -11.87 9.01 10.19
CA PRO A 42 -12.59 9.26 8.95
C PRO A 42 -13.88 8.46 8.92
N VAL A 43 -15.00 9.14 8.68
CA VAL A 43 -16.27 8.47 8.42
C VAL A 43 -16.16 7.63 7.14
N PRO A 44 -17.01 6.60 6.95
CA PRO A 44 -17.02 5.80 5.73
C PRO A 44 -17.04 6.67 4.47
N GLY A 45 -16.18 6.36 3.49
CA GLY A 45 -16.03 7.10 2.23
C GLY A 45 -15.05 8.27 2.25
N VAL A 46 -14.57 8.71 3.43
CA VAL A 46 -13.52 9.75 3.49
C VAL A 46 -12.20 9.22 2.93
N TYR A 47 -11.82 7.98 3.26
CA TYR A 47 -10.60 7.39 2.71
C TYR A 47 -10.68 7.26 1.18
N ASP A 48 -11.79 6.74 0.64
CA ASP A 48 -12.03 6.67 -0.81
C ASP A 48 -11.88 8.05 -1.48
N SER A 49 -12.48 9.09 -0.89
CA SER A 49 -12.39 10.46 -1.40
C SER A 49 -10.96 11.01 -1.35
N LEU A 50 -10.23 10.77 -0.26
CA LEU A 50 -8.84 11.21 -0.11
C LEU A 50 -7.92 10.44 -1.08
N ALA A 51 -8.16 9.16 -1.32
CA ALA A 51 -7.43 8.36 -2.29
C ALA A 51 -7.59 8.91 -3.72
N LEU A 52 -8.79 9.39 -4.09
CA LEU A 52 -9.01 10.14 -5.35
C LEU A 52 -8.15 11.41 -5.44
N LEU A 53 -7.94 12.09 -4.31
CA LEU A 53 -7.08 13.27 -4.20
C LEU A 53 -5.59 12.94 -4.03
N GLY A 54 -5.21 11.68 -4.20
CA GLY A 54 -3.81 11.24 -4.21
C GLY A 54 -3.23 10.92 -2.83
N PHE A 55 -4.05 10.87 -1.78
CA PHE A 55 -3.62 10.34 -0.49
C PHE A 55 -3.33 8.84 -0.57
N ARG A 56 -2.32 8.43 0.19
CA ARG A 56 -1.87 7.05 0.40
C ARG A 56 -1.89 6.78 1.89
N ARG A 57 -1.82 5.51 2.29
CA ARG A 57 -1.77 5.14 3.71
C ARG A 57 -0.49 4.43 4.11
N SER A 58 -0.10 4.64 5.36
CA SER A 58 0.89 3.84 6.09
C SER A 58 0.29 3.54 7.46
N GLY A 59 -0.13 2.30 7.68
CA GLY A 59 -1.00 1.98 8.81
C GLY A 59 -2.29 2.77 8.76
N ARG A 60 -2.55 3.50 9.86
CA ARG A 60 -3.68 4.43 10.04
C ARG A 60 -3.42 5.84 9.51
N HIS A 61 -2.20 6.17 9.12
CA HIS A 61 -1.85 7.51 8.67
C HIS A 61 -2.17 7.70 7.19
N LEU A 62 -2.96 8.72 6.85
CA LEU A 62 -3.23 9.13 5.48
C LEU A 62 -2.39 10.34 5.12
N TYR A 63 -1.67 10.27 3.99
CA TYR A 63 -0.76 11.32 3.58
C TYR A 63 -0.63 11.48 2.06
N ARG A 64 -0.19 12.67 1.61
CA ARG A 64 0.29 12.88 0.24
C ARG A 64 1.39 13.94 0.20
N PRO A 65 2.29 13.90 -0.81
CA PRO A 65 3.22 15.01 -1.05
C PRO A 65 2.47 16.33 -1.30
N HIS A 66 3.00 17.44 -0.77
CA HIS A 66 2.42 18.78 -0.90
C HIS A 66 3.51 19.86 -1.00
N CYS A 67 4.45 19.65 -1.93
CA CYS A 67 5.62 20.50 -2.09
C CYS A 67 5.25 21.84 -2.75
N GLU A 68 5.85 22.94 -2.32
CA GLU A 68 5.69 24.23 -2.97
C GLU A 68 6.33 24.24 -4.36
N GLY A 69 5.59 24.67 -5.39
CA GLY A 69 6.11 24.78 -6.76
C GLY A 69 6.55 23.47 -7.42
N CYS A 70 6.03 22.31 -6.96
CA CYS A 70 6.39 21.00 -7.51
C CYS A 70 5.19 20.04 -7.52
N ASP A 71 4.90 19.45 -8.68
CA ASP A 71 3.82 18.48 -8.91
C ASP A 71 4.32 17.13 -9.49
N ALA A 72 5.63 16.89 -9.42
CA ALA A 72 6.27 15.68 -9.97
C ALA A 72 5.80 14.37 -9.31
N CYS A 73 5.34 14.44 -8.05
CA CYS A 73 4.79 13.31 -7.32
C CYS A 73 3.39 12.95 -7.80
N ARG A 74 3.28 12.19 -8.89
CA ARG A 74 2.00 11.77 -9.48
C ARG A 74 1.59 10.39 -8.99
N SER A 75 0.34 10.26 -8.56
CA SER A 75 -0.25 8.94 -8.26
C SER A 75 -0.59 8.23 -9.57
N VAL A 76 0.02 7.07 -9.79
CA VAL A 76 -0.22 6.24 -10.97
C VAL A 76 -1.54 5.48 -10.80
N ARG A 77 -2.38 5.49 -11.83
CA ARG A 77 -3.61 4.68 -11.92
C ARG A 77 -3.55 3.83 -13.17
N ILE A 78 -3.97 2.56 -13.04
CA ILE A 78 -4.01 1.61 -14.14
C ILE A 78 -5.48 1.40 -14.52
N PRO A 79 -5.92 1.80 -15.73
CA PRO A 79 -7.29 1.54 -16.19
C PRO A 79 -7.42 0.07 -16.57
N VAL A 80 -7.77 -0.78 -15.60
CA VAL A 80 -7.80 -2.24 -15.76
C VAL A 80 -8.73 -2.71 -16.88
N GLU A 81 -9.80 -1.96 -17.18
CA GLU A 81 -10.73 -2.26 -18.28
C GLU A 81 -10.08 -2.15 -19.67
N GLN A 82 -9.01 -1.37 -19.79
CA GLN A 82 -8.26 -1.18 -21.04
C GLN A 82 -7.02 -2.07 -21.12
N PHE A 83 -6.77 -2.88 -20.08
CA PHE A 83 -5.58 -3.71 -20.01
C PHE A 83 -5.68 -4.89 -21.00
N ALA A 84 -4.74 -4.94 -21.94
CA ALA A 84 -4.52 -6.09 -22.80
C ALA A 84 -3.11 -6.63 -22.58
N ALA A 85 -3.01 -7.82 -21.97
CA ALA A 85 -1.71 -8.43 -21.68
C ALA A 85 -0.90 -8.66 -22.97
N ASN A 86 0.33 -8.15 -23.04
CA ASN A 86 1.23 -8.36 -24.18
C ASN A 86 1.84 -9.78 -24.18
N ARG A 87 2.63 -10.12 -25.22
CA ARG A 87 3.26 -11.45 -25.35
C ARG A 87 4.09 -11.82 -24.12
N THR A 88 4.85 -10.88 -23.57
CA THR A 88 5.72 -11.09 -22.41
C THR A 88 4.89 -11.33 -21.15
N GLN A 89 3.86 -10.52 -20.91
CA GLN A 89 2.96 -10.68 -19.76
C GLN A 89 2.21 -12.02 -19.81
N ARG A 90 1.71 -12.42 -20.98
CA ARG A 90 1.08 -13.74 -21.16
C ARG A 90 2.05 -14.89 -20.89
N LYS A 91 3.31 -14.76 -21.31
CA LYS A 91 4.36 -15.75 -21.02
C LYS A 91 4.64 -15.84 -19.51
N ILE A 92 4.77 -14.70 -18.83
CA ILE A 92 4.98 -14.63 -17.38
C ILE A 92 3.79 -15.25 -16.64
N TRP A 93 2.56 -14.90 -17.03
CA TRP A 93 1.35 -15.46 -16.42
C TRP A 93 1.34 -16.99 -16.46
N ARG A 94 1.61 -17.58 -17.64
CA ARG A 94 1.67 -19.05 -17.78
C ARG A 94 2.78 -19.71 -16.96
N ARG A 95 3.92 -19.03 -16.80
CA ARG A 95 5.05 -19.55 -16.01
C ARG A 95 4.74 -19.62 -14.52
N ASN A 96 3.77 -18.84 -14.04
CA ASN A 96 3.42 -18.74 -12.63
C ASN A 96 1.98 -19.27 -12.39
N ALA A 97 1.49 -20.15 -13.26
CA ALA A 97 0.13 -20.70 -13.17
C ALA A 97 -0.03 -21.69 -11.99
N ASP A 98 1.08 -22.13 -11.42
CA ASP A 98 1.25 -22.94 -10.22
C ASP A 98 1.15 -22.11 -8.92
N ILE A 99 1.19 -20.77 -9.00
CA ILE A 99 1.05 -19.91 -7.83
C ILE A 99 -0.41 -19.83 -7.39
N ASN A 100 -0.69 -20.29 -6.17
CA ASN A 100 -1.97 -20.17 -5.52
C ASN A 100 -2.06 -18.86 -4.72
N ILE A 101 -3.18 -18.15 -4.85
CA ILE A 101 -3.41 -16.89 -4.15
C ILE A 101 -4.49 -17.07 -3.07
N ARG A 102 -4.26 -16.50 -1.88
CA ARG A 102 -5.27 -16.40 -0.81
C ARG A 102 -5.39 -14.95 -0.35
N ILE A 103 -6.62 -14.44 -0.22
CA ILE A 103 -6.89 -13.10 0.30
C ILE A 103 -7.31 -13.22 1.75
N MET A 104 -6.60 -12.53 2.63
CA MET A 104 -6.79 -12.55 4.07
C MET A 104 -7.06 -11.13 4.60
N PRO A 105 -7.78 -10.96 5.71
CA PRO A 105 -7.78 -9.70 6.45
C PRO A 105 -6.35 -9.27 6.82
N ALA A 106 -6.10 -7.97 6.92
CA ALA A 106 -4.78 -7.43 7.26
C ALA A 106 -4.41 -7.57 8.75
N HIS A 107 -4.47 -8.81 9.25
CA HIS A 107 -4.11 -9.16 10.61
C HIS A 107 -2.66 -9.61 10.70
N PHE A 108 -2.09 -9.49 11.90
CA PHE A 108 -0.75 -9.98 12.14
C PHE A 108 -0.69 -11.52 12.05
N ALA A 109 0.22 -12.03 11.23
CA ALA A 109 0.64 -13.43 11.27
C ALA A 109 2.17 -13.52 11.40
N SER A 110 2.65 -14.40 12.28
CA SER A 110 4.08 -14.59 12.52
C SER A 110 4.85 -15.01 11.26
N ARG A 111 4.25 -15.86 10.41
CA ARG A 111 4.84 -16.28 9.12
C ARG A 111 5.06 -15.11 8.15
N HIS A 112 4.14 -14.14 8.13
CA HIS A 112 4.29 -12.94 7.30
C HIS A 112 5.43 -12.08 7.81
N TYR A 113 5.51 -11.88 9.13
CA TYR A 113 6.60 -11.12 9.73
C TYR A 113 7.97 -11.75 9.47
N ALA A 114 8.10 -13.08 9.56
CA ALA A 114 9.35 -13.77 9.26
C ALA A 114 9.82 -13.46 7.84
N LEU A 115 8.93 -13.61 6.84
CA LEU A 115 9.23 -13.29 5.46
C LEU A 115 9.55 -11.80 5.23
N TYR A 116 8.82 -10.91 5.90
CA TYR A 116 9.08 -9.46 5.87
C TYR A 116 10.48 -9.13 6.43
N ALA A 117 10.83 -9.69 7.59
CA ALA A 117 12.11 -9.43 8.24
C ALA A 117 13.27 -9.90 7.35
N ASP A 118 13.17 -11.10 6.78
CA ASP A 118 14.17 -11.62 5.83
C ASP A 118 14.31 -10.73 4.60
N TYR A 119 13.19 -10.26 4.05
CA TYR A 119 13.19 -9.35 2.91
C TYR A 119 13.86 -8.00 3.23
N ILE A 120 13.56 -7.41 4.39
CA ILE A 120 14.18 -6.16 4.82
C ILE A 120 15.68 -6.34 5.04
N HIS A 121 16.10 -7.40 5.73
CA HIS A 121 17.53 -7.70 5.95
C HIS A 121 18.31 -7.83 4.63
N GLN A 122 17.69 -8.41 3.60
CA GLN A 122 18.38 -8.67 2.33
C GLN A 122 18.31 -7.51 1.34
N ARG A 123 17.21 -6.74 1.30
CA ARG A 123 16.99 -5.71 0.26
C ARG A 123 17.07 -4.28 0.76
N HIS A 124 16.82 -4.04 2.04
CA HIS A 124 16.63 -2.70 2.62
C HIS A 124 17.48 -2.51 3.86
N ALA A 125 18.66 -3.14 3.92
CA ALA A 125 19.56 -3.07 5.08
C ALA A 125 20.09 -1.65 5.37
N ASP A 126 19.99 -0.77 4.38
CA ASP A 126 20.40 0.64 4.40
C ASP A 126 19.21 1.62 4.48
N GLY A 127 17.97 1.13 4.62
CA GLY A 127 16.76 1.94 4.62
C GLY A 127 16.09 2.08 6.00
N ASP A 128 15.10 2.98 6.09
CA ASP A 128 14.37 3.33 7.33
C ASP A 128 13.54 2.16 7.94
N MET A 129 13.41 1.05 7.22
CA MET A 129 12.76 -0.17 7.71
C MET A 129 13.73 -1.11 8.44
N TYR A 130 15.04 -0.80 8.44
CA TYR A 130 16.07 -1.60 9.08
C TYR A 130 16.50 -1.03 10.45
N PRO A 131 16.75 -1.89 11.46
CA PRO A 131 16.46 -3.33 11.49
C PRO A 131 14.94 -3.59 11.53
N PRO A 132 14.46 -4.71 10.94
CA PRO A 132 13.02 -4.99 10.92
C PRO A 132 12.48 -5.16 12.35
N SER A 133 11.36 -4.49 12.63
CA SER A 133 10.66 -4.56 13.92
C SER A 133 9.25 -5.11 13.75
N ARG A 134 8.82 -5.98 14.67
CA ARG A 134 7.43 -6.47 14.74
C ARG A 134 6.44 -5.35 14.96
N GLU A 135 6.82 -4.33 15.73
CA GLU A 135 5.99 -3.17 16.01
C GLU A 135 5.83 -2.32 14.75
N GLN A 136 6.93 -2.03 14.05
CA GLN A 136 6.89 -1.31 12.78
C GLN A 136 6.04 -2.07 11.74
N TYR A 137 6.21 -3.39 11.61
CA TYR A 137 5.39 -4.23 10.74
C TYR A 137 3.89 -4.11 11.05
N ARG A 138 3.52 -4.22 12.34
CA ARG A 138 2.12 -4.12 12.76
C ARG A 138 1.55 -2.75 12.44
N THR A 139 2.24 -1.69 12.83
CA THR A 139 1.79 -0.33 12.59
C THR A 139 1.70 -0.01 11.10
N PHE A 140 2.57 -0.59 10.26
CA PHE A 140 2.59 -0.32 8.82
C PHE A 140 1.56 -1.15 8.02
N LEU A 141 1.57 -2.48 8.21
CA LEU A 141 0.89 -3.42 7.30
C LEU A 141 -0.34 -4.09 7.88
N THR A 142 -0.58 -3.98 9.19
CA THR A 142 -1.79 -4.53 9.81
C THR A 142 -2.80 -3.44 10.10
N LEU A 143 -4.07 -3.73 9.83
CA LEU A 143 -5.15 -2.78 10.03
C LEU A 143 -6.47 -3.55 10.15
N ASP A 144 -7.18 -3.36 11.26
CA ASP A 144 -8.50 -3.94 11.51
C ASP A 144 -9.58 -3.07 10.85
N GLU A 145 -9.59 -3.10 9.52
CA GLU A 145 -10.56 -2.39 8.69
C GLU A 145 -11.03 -3.33 7.56
N PRO A 146 -12.31 -3.30 7.17
CA PRO A 146 -12.87 -4.26 6.22
C PRO A 146 -12.29 -4.13 4.80
N TYR A 147 -11.71 -2.97 4.47
CA TYR A 147 -11.07 -2.73 3.18
C TYR A 147 -9.61 -3.21 3.12
N ALA A 148 -8.98 -3.53 4.25
CA ALA A 148 -7.55 -3.80 4.33
C ALA A 148 -7.26 -5.30 4.23
N HIS A 149 -6.44 -5.66 3.24
CA HIS A 149 -6.18 -7.06 2.91
C HIS A 149 -4.69 -7.39 2.76
N LEU A 150 -4.39 -8.67 2.97
CA LEU A 150 -3.12 -9.30 2.64
C LEU A 150 -3.38 -10.40 1.61
N MET A 151 -2.71 -10.31 0.47
CA MET A 151 -2.66 -11.35 -0.56
C MET A 151 -1.47 -12.26 -0.28
N GLU A 152 -1.71 -13.48 0.16
CA GLU A 152 -0.70 -14.53 0.26
C GLU A 152 -0.51 -15.19 -1.11
N MET A 153 0.75 -15.41 -1.49
CA MET A 153 1.16 -16.13 -2.70
C MET A 153 1.87 -17.42 -2.28
N TYR A 154 1.37 -18.55 -2.74
CA TYR A 154 1.87 -19.88 -2.43
C TYR A 154 2.35 -20.59 -3.68
N LEU A 155 3.51 -21.23 -3.60
CA LEU A 155 3.94 -22.24 -4.57
C LEU A 155 3.95 -23.57 -3.81
N ASP A 156 3.15 -24.52 -4.26
CA ASP A 156 2.79 -25.69 -3.46
C ASP A 156 2.25 -25.26 -2.07
N ASP A 157 2.92 -25.66 -0.98
CA ASP A 157 2.57 -25.29 0.39
C ASP A 157 3.42 -24.15 0.96
N ASP A 158 4.37 -23.63 0.18
CA ASP A 158 5.33 -22.62 0.63
C ASP A 158 4.85 -21.19 0.36
N LEU A 159 4.87 -20.36 1.40
CA LEU A 159 4.53 -18.93 1.30
C LEU A 159 5.68 -18.17 0.62
N ILE A 160 5.52 -17.87 -0.67
CA ILE A 160 6.55 -17.23 -1.50
C ILE A 160 6.36 -15.72 -1.67
N GLY A 161 5.32 -15.14 -1.07
CA GLY A 161 5.14 -13.70 -1.07
C GLY A 161 3.87 -13.24 -0.38
N VAL A 162 3.88 -11.98 0.03
CA VAL A 162 2.70 -11.30 0.58
C VAL A 162 2.62 -9.90 0.00
N ALA A 163 1.44 -9.49 -0.44
CA ALA A 163 1.15 -8.12 -0.84
C ALA A 163 0.03 -7.51 0.03
N ALA A 164 0.30 -6.36 0.64
CA ALA A 164 -0.71 -5.56 1.32
C ALA A 164 -1.40 -4.62 0.32
N PHE A 165 -2.73 -4.60 0.36
CA PHE A 165 -3.53 -3.73 -0.49
C PHE A 165 -4.85 -3.36 0.19
N ASP A 166 -5.46 -2.29 -0.30
CA ASP A 166 -6.83 -1.89 0.08
C ASP A 166 -7.80 -2.06 -1.07
N GLN A 167 -9.02 -2.49 -0.74
CA GLN A 167 -10.16 -2.48 -1.64
C GLN A 167 -11.02 -1.23 -1.41
N LEU A 168 -10.96 -0.30 -2.36
CA LEU A 168 -11.73 0.95 -2.34
C LEU A 168 -12.89 0.89 -3.35
N GLU A 169 -13.86 1.78 -3.21
CA GLU A 169 -15.03 1.82 -4.10
C GLU A 169 -14.64 1.99 -5.58
N HIS A 170 -13.54 2.70 -5.84
CA HIS A 170 -13.04 3.00 -7.18
C HIS A 170 -11.88 2.10 -7.64
N GLY A 171 -11.57 1.02 -6.91
CA GLY A 171 -10.53 0.05 -7.28
C GLY A 171 -9.56 -0.31 -6.16
N LEU A 172 -8.46 -0.99 -6.53
CA LEU A 172 -7.47 -1.49 -5.57
C LEU A 172 -6.30 -0.50 -5.39
N SER A 173 -5.84 -0.36 -4.14
CA SER A 173 -4.66 0.43 -3.79
C SER A 173 -3.56 -0.49 -3.24
N ALA A 174 -2.48 -0.68 -4.01
CA ALA A 174 -1.33 -1.45 -3.56
C ALA A 174 -0.49 -0.65 -2.55
N ILE A 175 -0.08 -1.29 -1.45
CA ILE A 175 0.66 -0.64 -0.36
C ILE A 175 2.10 -1.12 -0.33
N TYR A 176 2.31 -2.43 -0.18
CA TYR A 176 3.63 -3.00 -0.04
C TYR A 176 3.65 -4.47 -0.46
N THR A 177 4.79 -4.95 -0.93
CA THR A 177 4.98 -6.36 -1.27
C THR A 177 6.34 -6.81 -0.81
N PHE A 178 6.40 -7.97 -0.16
CA PHE A 178 7.62 -8.60 0.30
C PHE A 178 7.63 -10.07 -0.10
N LEU A 179 8.81 -10.56 -0.49
CA LEU A 179 9.03 -11.89 -1.03
C LEU A 179 10.50 -12.30 -0.80
N PRO A 180 10.84 -13.59 -0.90
CA PRO A 180 12.23 -14.04 -0.81
C PRO A 180 13.08 -13.46 -1.97
N LEU A 181 14.36 -13.13 -1.74
CA LEU A 181 15.29 -12.75 -2.81
C LEU A 181 16.08 -13.93 -3.39
N VAL A 182 16.07 -15.08 -2.70
CA VAL A 182 16.90 -16.24 -3.07
C VAL A 182 16.21 -17.10 -4.13
N LYS A 183 16.99 -17.43 -5.16
CA LYS A 183 16.66 -18.22 -6.37
C LYS A 183 16.36 -19.72 -6.12
N SER A 184 16.03 -20.16 -4.90
CA SER A 184 15.86 -21.60 -4.62
C SER A 184 14.72 -22.25 -5.43
N TRP A 185 13.81 -21.44 -5.97
CA TRP A 185 12.69 -21.87 -6.83
C TRP A 185 13.01 -21.89 -8.34
N ILE A 186 14.19 -21.41 -8.77
CA ILE A 186 14.54 -21.31 -10.20
C ILE A 186 15.24 -22.59 -10.72
N SER A 187 15.38 -23.63 -9.91
CA SER A 187 16.00 -24.89 -10.34
C SER A 187 15.17 -26.12 -10.01
N ALA A 188 14.07 -26.27 -10.72
CA ALA A 188 13.57 -27.54 -11.25
C ALA A 188 12.52 -27.19 -12.31
N HIS A 189 12.53 -27.90 -13.45
CA HIS A 189 11.85 -27.66 -14.74
C HIS A 189 12.73 -26.99 -15.80
#